data_AF-A0A9C8RJ56-F1
#
_entry.id   AF-A0A9C8RJ56-F1
#
_cell.length_a   1.000
_cell.length_b   1.000
_cell.length_c   1.000
_cell.angle_alpha   90.00
_cell.angle_beta   90.00
_cell.angle_gamma   90.00
#
_symmetry.space_group_name_H-M   'P 1'
#
loop_
_entity.id
_entity.type
_entity.pdbx_description
1 polymer ?
#
loop_
_entity_poly.entity_id
_entity_poly.type
_entity_poly.pdbx_seq_one_letter_code
_entity_poly.pdbx_strand_id
1 'polypeptide(L)'
;MINSTMQAGLNGMQAAYQGMANSANDIARLNVRTNDAGADINAAVTGFAQPLVELRMNQTLFDASANVVGTSDAMVGSLLDVTV
;
A
#
# COMPACT_ATOMS: atom_id res chain seq x y z
N MET A 1 18.49 17.13 0.60
CA MET A 1 17.10 16.92 1.04
C MET A 1 16.24 16.14 0.02
N ILE A 2 16.46 16.28 -1.29
CA ILE A 2 15.74 15.50 -2.32
C ILE A 2 16.10 14.01 -2.28
N ASN A 3 17.38 13.67 -2.07
CA ASN A 3 17.80 12.27 -1.92
C ASN A 3 17.11 11.56 -0.74
N SER A 4 16.86 12.28 0.37
CA SER A 4 16.19 11.73 1.55
C SER A 4 14.68 11.53 1.35
N THR A 5 13.99 12.37 0.57
CA THR A 5 12.54 12.21 0.29
C THR A 5 12.27 11.13 -0.75
N MET A 6 13.10 11.01 -1.79
CA MET A 6 13.02 9.90 -2.73
C MET A 6 13.28 8.56 -2.05
N GLN A 7 14.29 8.50 -1.19
CA GLN A 7 14.62 7.28 -0.46
C GLN A 7 13.55 6.94 0.58
N ALA A 8 12.94 7.92 1.24
CA ALA A 8 11.78 7.71 2.12
C ALA A 8 10.56 7.18 1.33
N GLY A 9 10.29 7.73 0.14
CA GLY A 9 9.22 7.26 -0.73
C GLY A 9 9.43 5.83 -1.22
N LEU A 10 10.64 5.47 -1.64
CA LEU A 10 10.97 4.10 -2.05
C LEU A 10 10.86 3.10 -0.89
N ASN A 11 11.35 3.47 0.30
CA ASN A 11 11.20 2.63 1.50
C ASN A 11 9.73 2.46 1.90
N GLY A 12 8.93 3.54 1.86
CA GLY A 12 7.49 3.51 2.14
C GLY A 12 6.73 2.63 1.14
N MET A 13 7.09 2.71 -0.13
CA MET A 13 6.53 1.89 -1.20
C MET A 13 6.84 0.40 -1.03
N GLN A 14 8.08 0.07 -0.66
CA GLN A 14 8.50 -1.31 -0.42
C GLN A 14 7.86 -1.93 0.84
N ALA A 15 7.70 -1.13 1.90
CA ALA A 15 6.99 -1.54 3.12
C ALA A 15 5.49 -1.74 2.85
N ALA A 16 4.87 -0.81 2.13
CA ALA A 16 3.46 -0.89 1.74
C ALA A 16 3.18 -2.11 0.86
N TYR A 17 4.07 -2.44 -0.09
CA TYR A 17 3.93 -3.62 -0.94
C TYR A 17 3.93 -4.93 -0.12
N GLN A 18 4.82 -5.04 0.86
CA GLN A 18 4.87 -6.22 1.75
C GLN A 18 3.61 -6.33 2.62
N GLY A 19 3.16 -5.22 3.21
CA GLY A 19 1.91 -5.19 3.98
C GLY A 19 0.70 -5.57 3.12
N MET A 20 0.63 -5.04 1.90
CA MET A 20 -0.44 -5.34 0.94
C MET A 20 -0.46 -6.82 0.53
N ALA A 21 0.71 -7.42 0.30
CA ALA A 21 0.83 -8.84 -0.02
C ALA A 21 0.37 -9.73 1.15
N ASN A 22 0.70 -9.36 2.39
CA ASN A 22 0.24 -10.10 3.57
C ASN A 22 -1.28 -10.02 3.74
N SER A 23 -1.86 -8.82 3.67
CA SER A 23 -3.31 -8.63 3.77
C SER A 23 -4.05 -9.36 2.64
N ALA A 24 -3.51 -9.37 1.41
CA ALA A 24 -4.09 -10.11 0.30
C ALA A 24 -4.10 -11.64 0.56
N ASN A 25 -3.02 -12.18 1.14
CA ASN A 25 -2.96 -13.59 1.54
C ASN A 25 -3.97 -13.92 2.65
N ASP A 26 -4.15 -13.03 3.62
CA ASP A 26 -5.11 -13.21 4.70
C ASP A 26 -6.57 -13.16 4.18
N ILE A 27 -6.88 -12.26 3.24
CA ILE A 27 -8.18 -12.23 2.55
C ILE A 27 -8.42 -13.53 1.78
N ALA A 28 -7.41 -14.01 1.03
CA ALA A 28 -7.52 -15.25 0.27
C ALA A 28 -7.76 -16.46 1.18
N ARG A 29 -7.06 -16.55 2.31
CA ARG A 29 -7.25 -17.62 3.32
C ARG A 29 -8.61 -17.53 4.00
N LEU A 30 -9.08 -16.32 4.30
CA LEU A 30 -10.38 -16.11 4.92
C LEU A 30 -11.53 -16.46 3.95
N ASN A 31 -11.34 -16.21 2.65
CA ASN A 31 -12.25 -16.66 1.59
C ASN A 31 -12.35 -18.19 1.53
N VAL A 32 -11.21 -18.90 1.63
CA VAL A 32 -11.19 -20.38 1.69
C VAL A 32 -11.94 -20.90 2.92
N ARG A 33 -11.74 -20.31 4.11
CA ARG A 33 -12.46 -20.71 5.34
C ARG A 33 -13.97 -20.45 5.29
N THR A 34 -14.41 -19.44 4.54
CA THR A 34 -15.85 -19.14 4.37
C THR A 34 -16.55 -20.19 3.48
N ASN A 35 -15.80 -20.84 2.57
CA ASN A 35 -16.32 -21.90 1.71
C ASN A 35 -16.38 -23.28 2.38
N ASP A 36 -15.66 -23.49 3.50
CA ASP A 36 -15.77 -24.68 4.33
C ASP A 36 -17.05 -24.58 5.20
N ALA A 37 -18.04 -25.40 4.86
CA ALA A 37 -19.41 -25.37 5.34
C ALA A 37 -19.55 -25.16 6.87
N GLY A 38 -20.12 -24.02 7.28
CA GLY A 38 -20.62 -23.79 8.65
C GLY A 38 -20.16 -22.51 9.35
N ALA A 39 -19.28 -21.71 8.74
CA ALA A 39 -18.87 -20.43 9.31
C ALA A 39 -20.04 -19.42 9.24
N ASP A 40 -20.48 -18.94 10.41
CA ASP A 40 -21.45 -17.85 10.56
C ASP A 40 -21.04 -16.68 9.65
N ILE A 41 -21.90 -16.37 8.66
CA ILE A 41 -21.63 -15.36 7.62
C ILE A 41 -21.29 -14.00 8.26
N ASN A 42 -21.86 -13.69 9.44
CA ASN A 42 -21.54 -12.48 10.18
C ASN A 42 -20.12 -12.48 10.77
N ALA A 43 -19.60 -13.63 11.21
CA ALA A 43 -18.23 -13.78 11.68
C ALA A 43 -17.22 -13.70 10.52
N ALA A 44 -17.60 -14.22 9.34
CA ALA A 44 -16.80 -14.08 8.13
C ALA A 44 -16.72 -12.61 7.67
N VAL A 45 -17.85 -11.89 7.58
CA VAL A 45 -17.92 -10.47 7.16
C VAL A 45 -17.14 -9.56 8.11
N THR A 46 -17.22 -9.79 9.42
CA THR A 46 -16.40 -9.04 10.40
C THR A 46 -14.92 -9.39 10.32
N GLY A 47 -14.57 -10.64 9.98
CA GLY A 47 -13.20 -11.07 9.73
C GLY A 47 -12.57 -10.43 8.49
N PHE A 48 -13.34 -10.09 7.44
CA PHE A 48 -12.84 -9.43 6.23
C PHE A 48 -12.60 -7.92 6.43
N ALA A 49 -13.32 -7.27 7.34
CA ALA A 49 -13.23 -5.82 7.53
C ALA A 49 -11.81 -5.37 7.89
N GLN A 50 -11.14 -6.09 8.79
CA GLN A 50 -9.80 -5.74 9.25
C GLN A 50 -8.73 -5.85 8.14
N PRO A 51 -8.58 -6.98 7.41
CA PRO A 51 -7.59 -7.08 6.36
C PRO A 51 -7.92 -6.21 5.13
N LEU A 52 -9.20 -5.90 4.86
CA LEU A 52 -9.57 -4.94 3.81
C LEU A 52 -9.17 -3.50 4.17
N VAL A 53 -9.35 -3.11 5.43
CA VAL A 53 -8.89 -1.80 5.94
C VAL A 53 -7.37 -1.72 5.89
N GLU A 54 -6.67 -2.77 6.30
CA GLU A 54 -5.20 -2.82 6.26
C GLU A 54 -4.66 -2.78 4.83
N LEU A 55 -5.28 -3.52 3.91
CA LEU A 55 -4.98 -3.46 2.47
C LEU A 55 -5.14 -2.04 1.93
N ARG A 56 -6.24 -1.37 2.26
CA ARG A 56 -6.52 0.01 1.83
C ARG A 56 -5.52 0.99 2.44
N MET A 57 -5.16 0.82 3.72
CA MET A 57 -4.19 1.65 4.40
C MET A 57 -2.81 1.55 3.72
N ASN A 58 -2.36 0.33 3.43
CA ASN A 58 -1.12 0.09 2.70
C ASN A 58 -1.15 0.66 1.28
N GLN A 59 -2.28 0.55 0.56
CA GLN A 59 -2.46 1.18 -0.74
C GLN A 59 -2.36 2.71 -0.67
N THR A 60 -2.99 3.34 0.32
CA THR A 60 -2.89 4.80 0.49
C THR A 60 -1.47 5.26 0.86
N LEU A 61 -0.73 4.46 1.63
CA LEU A 61 0.67 4.73 1.93
C LEU A 61 1.56 4.60 0.69
N PHE A 62 1.28 3.62 -0.17
CA PHE A 62 1.94 3.47 -1.46
C PHE A 62 1.68 4.69 -2.35
N ASP A 63 0.42 5.10 -2.52
CA ASP A 63 0.04 6.24 -3.37
C ASP A 63 0.65 7.55 -2.86
N ALA A 64 0.65 7.77 -1.54
CA ALA A 64 1.31 8.92 -0.93
C ALA A 64 2.82 8.92 -1.21
N SER A 65 3.46 7.76 -1.08
CA SER A 65 4.89 7.60 -1.38
C SER A 65 5.21 7.83 -2.85
N ALA A 66 4.36 7.34 -3.76
CA ALA A 66 4.47 7.58 -5.19
C ALA A 66 4.34 9.07 -5.54
N ASN A 67 3.42 9.79 -4.89
CA ASN A 67 3.30 11.24 -5.05
C ASN A 67 4.54 12.01 -4.57
N VAL A 68 5.18 11.58 -3.46
CA VAL A 68 6.43 12.18 -2.98
C VAL A 68 7.57 11.97 -3.98
N VAL A 69 7.67 10.78 -4.57
CA VAL A 69 8.68 10.49 -5.60
C VAL A 69 8.40 11.31 -6.86
N GLY A 70 7.16 11.36 -7.34
CA GLY A 70 6.79 12.13 -8.53
C GLY A 70 7.01 13.64 -8.37
N THR A 71 6.68 14.20 -7.21
CA THR A 71 6.96 15.62 -6.92
C THR A 71 8.46 15.89 -6.77
N SER A 72 9.24 14.96 -6.23
CA SER A 72 10.70 15.07 -6.17
C SER A 72 11.32 15.05 -7.56
N ASP A 73 10.85 14.17 -8.45
CA ASP A 73 11.28 14.09 -9.85
C ASP A 73 10.93 15.36 -10.63
N ALA A 74 9.70 15.87 -10.47
CA ALA A 74 9.28 17.13 -11.07
C ALA A 74 10.14 18.32 -10.60
N MET A 75 10.54 18.36 -9.32
CA MET A 75 11.47 19.39 -8.83
C MET A 75 12.87 19.24 -9.43
N VAL A 76 13.39 18.01 -9.58
CA VAL A 76 14.67 17.78 -10.27
C VAL A 76 14.58 18.22 -11.73
N GLY A 77 13.49 17.88 -12.42
CA GLY A 77 13.21 18.32 -13.78
C GLY A 77 13.18 19.83 -13.90
N SER A 78 12.49 20.55 -13.00
CA SER A 78 12.47 22.02 -13.02
C SER A 78 13.83 22.64 -12.70
N LEU A 79 14.66 22.02 -11.86
CA LEU A 79 16.02 22.49 -11.60
C LEU A 79 16.92 22.30 -12.81
N LEU A 80 16.79 21.19 -13.54
CA LEU A 80 17.53 20.95 -14.78
C LEU A 80 17.09 21.94 -15.88
N ASP A 81 15.78 22.17 -16.01
CA ASP A 81 15.19 23.07 -17.01
C ASP A 81 15.66 24.54 -16.84
N VAL A 82 15.82 25.01 -15.59
CA VAL A 82 16.32 26.37 -15.30
C VAL A 82 17.83 26.52 -15.57
N THR A 83 18.58 25.42 -15.62
CA THR A 83 20.05 25.46 -15.82
C THR A 83 20.50 25.32 -17.28
N VAL A 84 19.56 25.17 -18.22
CA VAL A 84 19.82 25.15 -19.68
C VAL A 84 19.45 26.51 -20.29
#